data_AF-A0A1Y9T627-F1
#
_entry.id   AF-A0A1Y9T627-F1
#
_cell.length_a   1.000
_cell.length_b   1.000
_cell.length_c   1.000
_cell.angle_alpha   90.00
_cell.angle_beta   90.00
_cell.angle_gamma   90.00
#
_symmetry.space_group_name_H-M   'P 1'
#
loop_
_entity.id
_entity.type
_entity.pdbx_description
1 polymer ?
#
loop_
_entity_poly.entity_id
_entity_poly.type
_entity_poly.pdbx_seq_one_letter_code
_entity_poly.pdbx_strand_id
1 'polypeptide(L)'
;MFSCVVIGFVGGVLTYVVWWDYVWFCYYVSFCVVLSCHSSFDLPVCDGWVYVDGLSVGMLWLVSIICGFSVLSSVSVLLNKDWEVLFILMNLVLMVVLVCCFSTMSLMVFYVMFEGSLLPILAVVCGWGYQPERLQASKYLILYTVTASMPLLFFLVFVDKSYGGVCILLSFEAVNKWVYLVAMSLAFMVKLPVYGAHLWLPKAHVEAPVGGSIILAGVLLKLGGYGLIRLVGCFGEGLVVSWVWELFMCVVVFGGVMASWFCCVQPDMKSLVAYSSVGHMSLVFGGVFSSVVWGLGGSVLLMIGHGLCSSGLFFLVSEVYKVYSSRALYLVRGSGTVAPSLSLGFFLMCVFNMGAPMSINFCSELMLTISVMSYSFWFMMFFGVLSFMSCFYSWSLYCLSQHGSLPRWVRSFGTVSDSGVFVNSGIMSLFCFLVLFVFVMDKVFFILG
;
A
#
# COMPACT_ATOMS: atom_id res chain seq x y z
N MET A 1 -41.86 -24.44 1.58
CA MET A 1 -40.79 -25.18 0.87
C MET A 1 -40.46 -24.52 -0.47
N PHE A 2 -41.40 -24.37 -1.43
CA PHE A 2 -41.12 -23.69 -2.71
C PHE A 2 -40.84 -22.17 -2.59
N SER A 3 -41.48 -21.45 -1.66
CA SER A 3 -41.22 -20.01 -1.44
C SER A 3 -39.85 -19.73 -0.81
N CYS A 4 -39.36 -20.60 0.07
CA CYS A 4 -38.02 -20.46 0.67
C CYS A 4 -36.89 -20.73 -0.32
N VAL A 5 -37.11 -21.63 -1.30
CA VAL A 5 -36.12 -21.92 -2.35
C VAL A 5 -36.00 -20.76 -3.34
N VAL A 6 -37.12 -20.10 -3.69
CA VAL A 6 -37.11 -18.93 -4.58
C VAL A 6 -36.47 -17.71 -3.91
N ILE A 7 -36.72 -17.47 -2.62
CA ILE A 7 -36.05 -16.39 -1.87
C ILE A 7 -34.55 -16.67 -1.72
N GLY A 8 -34.15 -17.93 -1.54
CA GLY A 8 -32.73 -18.31 -1.51
C GLY A 8 -32.03 -18.14 -2.86
N PHE A 9 -32.73 -18.40 -3.97
CA PHE A 9 -32.19 -18.21 -5.33
C PHE A 9 -32.11 -16.72 -5.71
N VAL A 10 -33.13 -15.94 -5.39
CA VAL A 10 -33.14 -14.48 -5.59
C VAL A 10 -32.11 -13.81 -4.67
N GLY A 11 -32.00 -14.25 -3.42
CA GLY A 11 -30.98 -13.76 -2.49
C GLY A 11 -29.56 -14.02 -2.98
N GLY A 12 -29.28 -15.22 -3.51
CA GLY A 12 -27.98 -15.52 -4.12
C GLY A 12 -27.70 -14.65 -5.34
N VAL A 13 -28.66 -14.50 -6.26
CA VAL A 13 -28.48 -13.62 -7.43
C VAL A 13 -28.24 -12.16 -7.01
N LEU A 14 -28.95 -11.68 -5.99
CA LEU A 14 -28.76 -10.33 -5.45
C LEU A 14 -27.36 -10.12 -4.88
N THR A 15 -26.77 -11.11 -4.19
CA THR A 15 -25.42 -10.93 -3.62
C THR A 15 -24.32 -10.95 -4.66
N TYR A 16 -24.45 -11.78 -5.71
CA TYR A 16 -23.57 -11.70 -6.88
C TYR A 16 -23.67 -10.33 -7.56
N VAL A 17 -24.88 -9.78 -7.73
CA VAL A 17 -25.10 -8.45 -8.34
C VAL A 17 -24.45 -7.35 -7.50
N VAL A 18 -24.68 -7.34 -6.18
CA VAL A 18 -24.08 -6.35 -5.26
C VAL A 18 -22.54 -6.36 -5.30
N TRP A 19 -21.94 -7.55 -5.45
CA TRP A 19 -20.49 -7.69 -5.49
C TRP A 19 -19.87 -7.08 -6.76
N TRP A 20 -20.47 -7.32 -7.92
CA TRP A 20 -20.04 -6.69 -9.17
C TRP A 20 -20.34 -5.20 -9.23
N ASP A 21 -21.49 -4.77 -8.71
CA ASP A 21 -21.87 -3.35 -8.65
C ASP A 21 -20.85 -2.55 -7.83
N TYR A 22 -20.37 -3.09 -6.70
CA TYR A 22 -19.30 -2.46 -5.92
C TYR A 22 -18.01 -2.28 -6.73
N VAL A 23 -17.60 -3.31 -7.47
CA VAL A 23 -16.38 -3.28 -8.27
C VAL A 23 -16.50 -2.24 -9.38
N TRP A 24 -17.63 -2.20 -10.10
CA TRP A 24 -17.88 -1.19 -11.12
C TRP A 24 -17.96 0.22 -10.54
N PHE A 25 -18.57 0.38 -9.37
CA PHE A 25 -18.59 1.65 -8.65
C PHE A 25 -17.16 2.15 -8.36
N CYS A 26 -16.27 1.28 -7.85
CA CYS A 26 -14.88 1.64 -7.59
C CYS A 26 -14.14 2.10 -8.86
N TYR A 27 -14.32 1.38 -9.97
CA TYR A 27 -13.71 1.77 -11.25
C TYR A 27 -14.30 3.07 -11.81
N TYR A 28 -15.61 3.27 -11.69
CA TYR A 28 -16.25 4.53 -12.08
C TYR A 28 -15.69 5.71 -11.28
N VAL A 29 -15.57 5.58 -9.95
CA VAL A 29 -14.94 6.60 -9.10
C VAL A 29 -13.50 6.86 -9.54
N SER A 30 -12.72 5.81 -9.83
CA SER A 30 -11.34 5.98 -10.31
C SER A 30 -11.28 6.79 -11.61
N PHE A 31 -12.20 6.54 -12.55
CA PHE A 31 -12.30 7.27 -13.80
C PHE A 31 -12.66 8.74 -13.56
N CYS A 32 -13.61 9.03 -12.68
CA CYS A 32 -13.96 10.40 -12.29
C CYS A 32 -12.76 11.15 -11.68
N VAL A 33 -11.95 10.51 -10.83
CA VAL A 33 -10.75 11.13 -10.24
C VAL A 33 -9.71 11.47 -11.31
N VAL A 34 -9.52 10.61 -12.31
CA VAL A 34 -8.61 10.91 -13.43
C VAL A 34 -9.12 12.09 -14.25
N LEU A 35 -10.44 12.20 -14.45
CA LEU A 35 -11.05 13.31 -15.16
C LEU A 35 -10.89 14.64 -14.41
N SER A 36 -11.02 14.63 -13.08
CA SER A 36 -10.80 15.85 -12.28
C SER A 36 -9.36 16.36 -12.30
N CYS A 37 -8.39 15.54 -12.71
CA CYS A 37 -6.99 15.96 -12.86
C CYS A 37 -6.75 16.94 -14.03
N HIS A 38 -7.73 17.14 -14.93
CA HIS A 38 -7.49 17.80 -16.21
C HIS A 38 -7.55 19.34 -16.19
N SER A 39 -7.65 19.98 -15.02
CA SER A 39 -7.44 21.44 -14.96
C SER A 39 -5.95 21.74 -15.06
N SER A 40 -5.52 22.25 -16.22
CA SER A 40 -4.13 22.61 -16.58
C SER A 40 -3.47 23.68 -15.70
N PHE A 41 -4.15 24.16 -14.68
CA PHE A 41 -3.63 25.04 -13.65
C PHE A 41 -3.89 24.30 -12.35
N ASP A 42 -2.85 23.75 -11.73
CA ASP A 42 -2.87 23.00 -10.45
C ASP A 42 -3.33 23.86 -9.27
N LEU A 43 -4.48 24.52 -9.41
CA LEU A 43 -5.15 25.20 -8.33
C LEU A 43 -5.84 24.12 -7.51
N PRO A 44 -5.47 23.96 -6.23
CA PRO A 44 -6.15 23.01 -5.38
C PRO A 44 -7.62 23.41 -5.27
N VAL A 45 -8.51 22.43 -5.43
CA VAL A 45 -9.93 22.64 -5.17
C VAL A 45 -10.10 22.74 -3.66
N CYS A 46 -10.54 23.91 -3.20
CA CYS A 46 -10.66 24.26 -1.80
C CYS A 46 -12.13 24.55 -1.47
N ASP A 47 -12.91 23.52 -1.15
CA ASP A 47 -14.29 23.67 -0.70
C ASP A 47 -14.36 23.46 0.81
N GLY A 48 -13.86 24.44 1.57
CA GLY A 48 -13.94 24.56 3.04
C GLY A 48 -13.37 23.39 3.85
N TRP A 49 -14.02 22.23 3.76
CA TRP A 49 -13.65 20.95 4.37
C TRP A 49 -12.77 20.09 3.47
N VAL A 50 -12.92 20.25 2.15
CA VAL A 50 -12.26 19.42 1.14
C VAL A 50 -11.09 20.16 0.50
N TYR A 51 -9.93 19.53 0.53
CA TYR A 51 -8.70 19.94 -0.15
C TYR A 51 -8.28 18.86 -1.13
N VAL A 52 -8.19 19.22 -2.41
CA VAL A 52 -7.71 18.30 -3.44
C VAL A 52 -6.63 18.98 -4.27
N ASP A 53 -5.39 18.52 -4.10
CA ASP A 53 -4.18 18.86 -4.86
C ASP A 53 -3.62 17.64 -5.62
N GLY A 54 -2.57 17.82 -6.43
CA GLY A 54 -1.97 16.72 -7.21
C GLY A 54 -1.55 15.49 -6.38
N LEU A 55 -1.06 15.69 -5.14
CA LEU A 55 -0.72 14.60 -4.20
C LEU A 55 -1.96 13.79 -3.81
N SER A 56 -3.01 14.47 -3.32
CA SER A 56 -4.25 13.83 -2.88
C SER A 56 -4.96 13.13 -4.03
N VAL A 57 -4.96 13.71 -5.23
CA VAL A 57 -5.56 13.11 -6.43
C VAL A 57 -4.90 11.76 -6.77
N GLY A 58 -3.57 11.69 -6.76
CA GLY A 58 -2.85 10.44 -6.97
C GLY A 58 -3.20 9.36 -5.94
N MET A 59 -3.37 9.75 -4.67
CA MET A 59 -3.76 8.82 -3.60
C MET A 59 -5.23 8.40 -3.69
N LEU A 60 -6.15 9.32 -4.02
CA LEU A 60 -7.57 9.04 -4.20
C LEU A 60 -7.80 8.05 -5.36
N TRP A 61 -7.08 8.25 -6.46
CA TRP A 61 -7.08 7.32 -7.58
C TRP A 61 -6.63 5.92 -7.13
N LEU A 62 -5.51 5.86 -6.42
CA LEU A 62 -4.98 4.60 -5.89
C LEU A 62 -5.95 3.91 -4.92
N VAL A 63 -6.62 4.64 -4.03
CA VAL A 63 -7.62 4.09 -3.10
C VAL A 63 -8.75 3.41 -3.86
N SER A 64 -9.35 4.12 -4.83
CA SER A 64 -10.49 3.62 -5.58
C SER A 64 -10.18 2.31 -6.33
N ILE A 65 -9.02 2.24 -6.97
CA ILE A 65 -8.59 1.05 -7.72
C ILE A 65 -8.30 -0.12 -6.77
N ILE A 66 -7.57 0.12 -5.67
CA ILE A 66 -7.16 -0.96 -4.76
C ILE A 66 -8.36 -1.51 -3.99
N CYS A 67 -9.34 -0.68 -3.63
CA CYS A 67 -10.60 -1.13 -3.03
C CYS A 67 -11.37 -2.05 -3.99
N GLY A 68 -11.53 -1.69 -5.26
CA GLY A 68 -12.15 -2.57 -6.27
C GLY A 68 -11.38 -3.88 -6.44
N PHE A 69 -10.05 -3.79 -6.52
CA PHE A 69 -9.18 -4.95 -6.68
C PHE A 69 -9.19 -5.89 -5.46
N SER A 70 -9.31 -5.34 -4.25
CA SER A 70 -9.40 -6.13 -3.02
C SER A 70 -10.62 -7.04 -3.02
N VAL A 71 -11.76 -6.56 -3.51
CA VAL A 71 -12.99 -7.32 -3.59
C VAL A 71 -12.89 -8.39 -4.68
N LEU A 72 -12.36 -8.04 -5.86
CA LEU A 72 -12.07 -9.01 -6.92
C LEU A 72 -11.13 -10.14 -6.50
N SER A 73 -10.12 -9.85 -5.68
CA SER A 73 -9.20 -10.87 -5.18
C SER A 73 -9.86 -11.89 -4.24
N SER A 74 -10.98 -11.49 -3.62
CA SER A 74 -11.63 -12.20 -2.52
C SER A 74 -12.84 -13.04 -2.94
N VAL A 75 -12.90 -13.50 -4.19
CA VAL A 75 -14.00 -14.33 -4.74
C VAL A 75 -14.30 -15.56 -3.89
N SER A 76 -13.29 -16.12 -3.21
CA SER A 76 -13.50 -17.26 -2.32
C SER A 76 -14.49 -16.96 -1.20
N VAL A 77 -14.57 -15.71 -0.72
CA VAL A 77 -15.53 -15.29 0.31
C VAL A 77 -16.97 -15.36 -0.22
N LEU A 78 -17.16 -14.94 -1.48
CA LEU A 78 -18.44 -15.02 -2.19
C LEU A 78 -18.86 -16.48 -2.45
N LEU A 79 -17.92 -17.30 -2.95
CA LEU A 79 -18.20 -18.71 -3.26
C LEU A 79 -18.55 -19.53 -2.01
N ASN A 80 -17.86 -19.27 -0.90
CA ASN A 80 -18.13 -19.94 0.38
C ASN A 80 -19.34 -19.37 1.13
N LYS A 81 -19.87 -18.21 0.69
CA LYS A 81 -20.94 -17.45 1.38
C LYS A 81 -20.55 -17.05 2.82
N ASP A 82 -19.28 -16.72 3.02
CA ASP A 82 -18.72 -16.35 4.32
C ASP A 82 -19.05 -14.88 4.64
N TRP A 83 -20.31 -14.58 4.97
CA TRP A 83 -20.75 -13.22 5.36
C TRP A 83 -20.36 -12.13 4.33
N GLU A 84 -20.56 -12.43 3.05
CA GLU A 84 -20.14 -11.60 1.91
C GLU A 84 -20.61 -10.13 1.97
N VAL A 85 -21.86 -9.88 2.39
CA VAL A 85 -22.42 -8.52 2.49
C VAL A 85 -21.67 -7.70 3.55
N LEU A 86 -21.31 -8.31 4.67
CA LEU A 86 -20.54 -7.66 5.74
C LEU A 86 -19.11 -7.37 5.30
N PHE A 87 -18.50 -8.23 4.49
CA PHE A 87 -17.18 -7.99 3.91
C PHE A 87 -17.19 -6.77 2.97
N ILE A 88 -18.16 -6.72 2.05
CA ILE A 88 -18.34 -5.59 1.13
C ILE A 88 -18.61 -4.30 1.90
N LEU A 89 -19.48 -4.35 2.93
CA LEU A 89 -19.76 -3.21 3.79
C LEU A 89 -18.50 -2.69 4.49
N MET A 90 -17.67 -3.57 5.04
CA MET A 90 -16.41 -3.16 5.69
C MET A 90 -15.43 -2.53 4.70
N ASN A 91 -15.32 -3.06 3.48
CA ASN A 91 -14.49 -2.45 2.45
C ASN A 91 -15.05 -1.10 1.94
N LEU A 92 -16.38 -0.95 1.88
CA LEU A 92 -17.04 0.31 1.57
C LEU A 92 -16.74 1.37 2.64
N VAL A 93 -16.96 1.04 3.92
CA VAL A 93 -16.66 1.95 5.03
C VAL A 93 -15.19 2.34 5.01
N LEU A 94 -14.30 1.37 4.78
CA LEU A 94 -12.87 1.63 4.65
C LEU A 94 -12.56 2.59 3.50
N MET A 95 -13.14 2.37 2.32
CA MET A 95 -12.97 3.25 1.16
C MET A 95 -13.40 4.68 1.48
N VAL A 96 -14.57 4.86 2.10
CA VAL A 96 -15.10 6.19 2.47
C VAL A 96 -14.16 6.89 3.46
N VAL A 97 -13.72 6.19 4.51
CA VAL A 97 -12.79 6.76 5.50
C VAL A 97 -11.47 7.16 4.83
N LEU A 98 -10.91 6.32 3.96
CA LEU A 98 -9.67 6.62 3.25
C LEU A 98 -9.81 7.78 2.27
N VAL A 99 -10.92 7.89 1.55
CA VAL A 99 -11.21 9.04 0.68
C VAL A 99 -11.27 10.32 1.50
N CYS A 100 -11.94 10.30 2.66
CA CYS A 100 -11.95 11.42 3.59
C CYS A 100 -10.54 11.75 4.12
N CYS A 101 -9.70 10.75 4.43
CA CYS A 101 -8.32 11.00 4.86
C CYS A 101 -7.55 11.85 3.83
N PHE A 102 -7.58 11.46 2.56
CA PHE A 102 -6.76 12.13 1.54
C PHE A 102 -7.32 13.47 1.09
N SER A 103 -8.62 13.73 1.30
CA SER A 103 -9.28 14.96 0.87
C SER A 103 -9.46 16.02 1.96
N THR A 104 -8.92 15.81 3.17
CA THR A 104 -9.13 16.74 4.29
C THR A 104 -8.22 17.96 4.25
N MET A 105 -8.79 19.13 4.61
CA MET A 105 -8.08 20.40 4.79
C MET A 105 -7.33 20.52 6.12
N SER A 106 -7.87 19.96 7.19
CA SER A 106 -7.35 20.14 8.55
C SER A 106 -6.63 18.89 9.04
N LEU A 107 -5.46 19.09 9.66
CA LEU A 107 -4.66 17.99 10.20
C LEU A 107 -5.36 17.25 11.35
N MET A 108 -6.27 17.93 12.06
CA MET A 108 -7.08 17.31 13.11
C MET A 108 -8.11 16.34 12.54
N VAL A 109 -8.84 16.71 11.47
CA VAL A 109 -9.78 15.79 10.82
C VAL A 109 -9.01 14.67 10.11
N PHE A 110 -7.85 14.98 9.51
CA PHE A 110 -6.94 13.97 8.99
C PHE A 110 -6.57 12.93 10.07
N TYR A 111 -6.19 13.36 11.28
CA TYR A 111 -5.87 12.45 12.39
C TYR A 111 -7.04 11.54 12.79
N VAL A 112 -8.25 12.11 12.91
CA VAL A 112 -9.44 11.34 13.28
C VAL A 112 -9.75 10.27 12.23
N MET A 113 -9.67 10.61 10.94
CA MET A 113 -9.89 9.65 9.85
C MET A 113 -8.72 8.64 9.74
N PHE A 114 -7.50 9.09 10.00
CA PHE A 114 -6.28 8.28 10.02
C PHE A 114 -6.35 7.15 11.04
N GLU A 115 -6.81 7.42 12.27
CA GLU A 115 -7.08 6.39 13.29
C GLU A 115 -8.38 5.63 13.00
N GLY A 116 -9.42 6.33 12.51
CA GLY A 116 -10.70 5.74 12.14
C GLY A 116 -10.57 4.63 11.09
N SER A 117 -9.58 4.74 10.18
CA SER A 117 -9.30 3.69 9.18
C SER A 117 -8.93 2.35 9.80
N LEU A 118 -8.33 2.32 11.00
CA LEU A 118 -7.93 1.07 11.65
C LEU A 118 -9.14 0.19 11.98
N LEU A 119 -10.29 0.78 12.31
CA LEU A 119 -11.48 0.04 12.73
C LEU A 119 -12.01 -0.92 11.64
N PRO A 120 -12.31 -0.47 10.40
CA PRO A 120 -12.71 -1.38 9.33
C PRO A 120 -11.66 -2.45 9.01
N ILE A 121 -10.37 -2.10 9.03
CA ILE A 121 -9.29 -3.04 8.70
C ILE A 121 -9.15 -4.12 9.75
N LEU A 122 -9.25 -3.76 11.04
CA LEU A 122 -9.27 -4.71 12.12
C LEU A 122 -10.44 -5.68 11.99
N ALA A 123 -11.62 -5.19 11.60
CA ALA A 123 -12.77 -6.05 11.35
C ALA A 123 -12.51 -7.02 10.18
N VAL A 124 -11.89 -6.56 9.09
CA VAL A 124 -11.52 -7.43 7.96
C VAL A 124 -10.51 -8.51 8.37
N VAL A 125 -9.48 -8.16 9.15
CA VAL A 125 -8.44 -9.11 9.60
C VAL A 125 -8.99 -10.10 10.61
N CYS A 126 -9.74 -9.65 11.62
CA CYS A 126 -10.33 -10.52 12.64
C CYS A 126 -11.46 -11.38 12.10
N GLY A 127 -12.25 -10.89 11.14
CA GLY A 127 -13.38 -11.62 10.56
C GLY A 127 -12.93 -12.75 9.63
N TRP A 128 -12.17 -12.40 8.58
CA TRP A 128 -11.87 -13.31 7.46
C TRP A 128 -10.41 -13.80 7.43
N GLY A 129 -9.60 -13.52 8.46
CA GLY A 129 -8.26 -14.10 8.58
C GLY A 129 -8.30 -15.62 8.79
N TYR A 130 -7.38 -16.37 8.17
CA TYR A 130 -7.44 -17.84 8.14
C TYR A 130 -6.96 -18.52 9.43
N GLN A 131 -5.92 -17.98 10.07
CA GLN A 131 -5.25 -18.61 11.23
C GLN A 131 -5.74 -18.01 12.56
N PRO A 132 -5.73 -18.76 13.68
CA PRO A 132 -6.12 -18.25 15.00
C PRO A 132 -5.20 -17.12 15.49
N GLU A 133 -3.96 -17.08 14.99
CA GLU A 133 -2.99 -16.02 15.27
C GLU A 133 -3.50 -14.62 14.87
N ARG A 134 -4.54 -14.52 14.02
CA ARG A 134 -5.20 -13.26 13.60
C ARG A 134 -5.57 -12.33 14.75
N LEU A 135 -5.92 -12.89 15.91
CA LEU A 135 -6.22 -12.12 17.13
C LEU A 135 -4.97 -11.51 17.77
N GLN A 136 -3.82 -12.15 17.59
CA GLN A 136 -2.53 -11.63 18.01
C GLN A 136 -2.01 -10.56 17.04
N ALA A 137 -2.09 -10.74 15.71
CA ALA A 137 -1.70 -9.65 14.81
C ALA A 137 -2.64 -8.44 14.92
N SER A 138 -3.93 -8.62 15.14
CA SER A 138 -4.84 -7.49 15.34
C SER A 138 -4.50 -6.69 16.61
N LYS A 139 -4.11 -7.37 17.70
CA LYS A 139 -3.55 -6.71 18.90
C LYS A 139 -2.28 -5.93 18.59
N TYR A 140 -1.34 -6.51 17.84
CA TYR A 140 -0.12 -5.79 17.44
C TYR A 140 -0.44 -4.58 16.57
N LEU A 141 -1.35 -4.70 15.61
CA LEU A 141 -1.75 -3.60 14.73
C LEU A 141 -2.31 -2.42 15.53
N ILE A 142 -3.25 -2.65 16.47
CA ILE A 142 -3.80 -1.59 17.34
C ILE A 142 -2.70 -1.00 18.23
N LEU A 143 -1.97 -1.84 18.96
CA LEU A 143 -1.04 -1.36 19.97
C LEU A 143 0.07 -0.53 19.37
N TYR A 144 0.66 -0.96 18.25
CA TYR A 144 1.72 -0.19 17.60
C TYR A 144 1.19 1.14 17.06
N THR A 145 0.08 1.13 16.35
CA THR A 145 -0.44 2.33 15.68
C THR A 145 -0.99 3.37 16.65
N VAL A 146 -1.85 2.95 17.59
CA VAL A 146 -2.50 3.87 18.54
C VAL A 146 -1.49 4.46 19.53
N THR A 147 -0.54 3.66 20.03
CA THR A 147 0.46 4.18 20.99
C THR A 147 1.39 5.20 20.33
N ALA A 148 1.75 4.98 19.06
CA ALA A 148 2.60 5.90 18.32
C ALA A 148 1.86 7.16 17.83
N SER A 149 0.54 7.09 17.62
CA SER A 149 -0.27 8.22 17.17
C SER A 149 -0.78 9.12 18.30
N MET A 150 -0.88 8.64 19.54
CA MET A 150 -1.26 9.49 20.68
C MET A 150 -0.36 10.73 20.87
N PRO A 151 0.99 10.65 20.78
CA PRO A 151 1.85 11.83 20.80
C PRO A 151 1.52 12.86 19.71
N LEU A 152 1.16 12.39 18.51
CA LEU A 152 0.74 13.26 17.40
C LEU A 152 -0.54 14.02 17.76
N LEU A 153 -1.52 13.37 18.41
CA LEU A 153 -2.74 14.05 18.86
C LEU A 153 -2.44 15.19 19.85
N PHE A 154 -1.63 14.92 20.87
CA PHE A 154 -1.25 15.95 21.85
C PHE A 154 -0.58 17.14 21.18
N PHE A 155 0.28 16.87 20.20
CA PHE A 155 0.91 17.91 19.41
C PHE A 155 -0.10 18.72 18.59
N LEU A 156 -1.01 18.07 17.87
CA LEU A 156 -2.02 18.78 17.06
C LEU A 156 -2.92 19.68 17.92
N VAL A 157 -3.33 19.22 19.10
CA VAL A 157 -4.12 20.04 20.05
C VAL A 157 -3.31 21.24 20.56
N PHE A 158 -2.01 21.08 20.76
CA PHE A 158 -1.15 22.20 21.15
C PHE A 158 -1.04 23.25 20.05
N VAL A 159 -0.82 22.84 18.80
CA VAL A 159 -0.77 23.73 17.63
C VAL A 159 -2.09 24.45 17.43
N ASP A 160 -3.21 23.74 17.58
CA ASP A 160 -4.55 24.32 17.47
C ASP A 160 -4.75 25.46 18.47
N LYS A 161 -4.29 25.28 19.72
CA LYS A 161 -4.36 26.32 20.76
C LYS A 161 -3.44 27.51 20.49
N SER A 162 -2.27 27.30 19.90
CA SER A 162 -1.31 28.38 19.66
C SER A 162 -1.63 29.21 18.43
N TYR A 163 -2.17 28.61 17.38
CA TYR A 163 -2.44 29.27 16.10
C TYR A 163 -3.93 29.46 15.78
N GLY A 164 -4.85 28.92 16.59
CA GLY A 164 -6.29 29.06 16.39
C GLY A 164 -6.86 28.18 15.28
N GLY A 165 -6.08 27.22 14.77
CA GLY A 165 -6.48 26.28 13.73
C GLY A 165 -5.31 25.47 13.19
N VAL A 166 -5.58 24.25 12.73
CA VAL A 166 -4.57 23.36 12.12
C VAL A 166 -4.89 23.06 10.65
N CYS A 167 -4.89 24.10 9.82
CA CYS A 167 -5.06 23.96 8.37
C CYS A 167 -3.74 23.56 7.71
N ILE A 168 -3.79 22.66 6.73
CA ILE A 168 -2.62 22.19 5.96
C ILE A 168 -1.94 23.33 5.19
N LEU A 169 -2.69 24.38 4.82
CA LEU A 169 -2.19 25.52 4.06
C LEU A 169 -1.39 26.52 4.91
N LEU A 170 -1.41 26.39 6.24
CA LEU A 170 -0.71 27.29 7.14
C LEU A 170 0.71 26.76 7.41
N SER A 171 1.71 27.63 7.25
CA SER A 171 3.05 27.39 7.76
C SER A 171 3.10 27.76 9.24
N PHE A 172 3.64 26.85 10.05
CA PHE A 172 3.73 27.03 11.50
C PHE A 172 5.19 27.13 11.95
N GLU A 173 5.53 28.22 12.63
CA GLU A 173 6.86 28.38 13.23
C GLU A 173 6.98 27.67 14.58
N ALA A 174 7.60 26.50 14.57
CA ALA A 174 7.83 25.71 15.77
C ALA A 174 8.74 26.43 16.82
N VAL A 175 8.17 26.81 17.98
CA VAL A 175 8.92 27.36 19.14
C VAL A 175 9.91 26.33 19.74
N ASN A 176 9.57 25.03 19.74
CA ASN A 176 10.42 23.93 20.22
C ASN A 176 10.56 22.82 19.15
N LYS A 177 11.43 23.08 18.18
CA LYS A 177 11.64 22.26 16.96
C LYS A 177 11.84 20.76 17.23
N TRP A 178 12.58 20.39 18.28
CA TRP A 178 12.91 18.99 18.59
C TRP A 178 11.72 18.14 19.05
N VAL A 179 11.00 18.64 20.06
CA VAL A 179 9.87 17.92 20.66
C VAL A 179 8.78 17.74 19.62
N TYR A 180 8.59 18.75 18.78
CA TYR A 180 7.63 18.70 17.68
C TYR A 180 8.05 17.73 16.60
N LEU A 181 9.34 17.70 16.22
CA LEU A 181 9.81 16.72 15.26
C LEU A 181 9.57 15.29 15.74
N VAL A 182 9.89 14.99 16.99
CA VAL A 182 9.72 13.66 17.57
C VAL A 182 8.24 13.28 17.67
N ALA A 183 7.39 14.19 18.16
CA ALA A 183 5.95 13.92 18.26
C ALA A 183 5.31 13.70 16.87
N MET A 184 5.81 14.41 15.86
CA MET A 184 5.32 14.30 14.50
C MET A 184 5.81 13.04 13.82
N SER A 185 7.10 12.75 13.85
CA SER A 185 7.68 11.65 13.08
C SER A 185 7.31 10.28 13.64
N LEU A 186 7.16 10.12 14.96
CA LEU A 186 6.93 8.80 15.58
C LEU A 186 5.68 8.10 15.05
N ALA A 187 4.56 8.82 14.92
CA ALA A 187 3.30 8.24 14.41
C ALA A 187 3.46 7.71 12.97
N PHE A 188 4.12 8.49 12.11
CA PHE A 188 4.34 8.09 10.72
C PHE A 188 5.44 7.06 10.57
N MET A 189 6.44 7.01 11.46
CA MET A 189 7.47 5.97 11.49
C MET A 189 6.93 4.59 11.87
N VAL A 190 5.79 4.52 12.57
CA VAL A 190 5.14 3.24 12.83
C VAL A 190 4.24 2.84 11.67
N LYS A 191 3.52 3.78 11.05
CA LYS A 191 2.65 3.48 9.88
C LYS A 191 3.43 3.24 8.58
N LEU A 192 4.48 4.03 8.30
CA LEU A 192 5.55 3.66 7.38
C LEU A 192 6.54 2.85 8.19
N PRO A 193 6.48 1.51 8.16
CA PRO A 193 7.17 0.65 9.11
C PRO A 193 8.68 0.86 9.03
N VAL A 194 9.23 1.76 9.84
CA VAL A 194 10.68 1.90 9.96
C VAL A 194 11.19 0.65 10.67
N TYR A 195 12.40 0.23 10.30
CA TYR A 195 13.06 -0.89 10.97
C TYR A 195 13.10 -0.68 12.49
N GLY A 196 12.84 -1.73 13.26
CA GLY A 196 12.48 -1.63 14.69
C GLY A 196 10.97 -1.63 14.96
N ALA A 197 10.20 -0.72 14.33
CA ALA A 197 8.74 -0.67 14.48
C ALA A 197 7.96 -1.56 13.50
N HIS A 198 8.63 -2.10 12.47
CA HIS A 198 8.02 -2.88 11.39
C HIS A 198 7.38 -4.23 11.76
N LEU A 199 7.57 -4.77 12.97
CA LEU A 199 7.18 -6.15 13.31
C LEU A 199 5.67 -6.43 13.19
N TRP A 200 4.82 -5.41 13.31
CA TRP A 200 3.38 -5.57 13.14
C TRP A 200 3.01 -5.88 11.68
N LEU A 201 3.80 -5.40 10.72
CA LEU A 201 3.45 -5.47 9.30
C LEU A 201 3.53 -6.91 8.75
N PRO A 202 4.64 -7.67 8.89
CA PRO A 202 4.69 -9.04 8.39
C PRO A 202 3.63 -9.94 9.02
N LYS A 203 3.36 -9.78 10.32
CA LYS A 203 2.31 -10.53 11.02
C LYS A 203 0.92 -10.20 10.49
N ALA A 204 0.61 -8.91 10.34
CA ALA A 204 -0.67 -8.47 9.80
C ALA A 204 -0.91 -8.99 8.37
N HIS A 205 0.09 -8.96 7.48
CA HIS A 205 -0.05 -9.48 6.12
C HIS A 205 -0.18 -11.00 6.02
N VAL A 206 0.56 -11.73 6.85
CA VAL A 206 0.53 -13.20 6.86
C VAL A 206 -0.85 -13.70 7.27
N GLU A 207 -1.47 -13.05 8.26
CA GLU A 207 -2.74 -13.50 8.85
C GLU A 207 -3.99 -12.88 8.19
N ALA A 208 -3.85 -11.72 7.54
CA ALA A 208 -4.95 -11.08 6.83
C ALA A 208 -5.46 -11.92 5.64
N PRO A 209 -6.78 -11.81 5.33
CA PRO A 209 -7.31 -12.28 4.06
C PRO A 209 -6.67 -11.54 2.88
N VAL A 210 -6.80 -12.09 1.67
CA VAL A 210 -6.16 -11.52 0.46
C VAL A 210 -6.57 -10.05 0.26
N GLY A 211 -7.87 -9.75 0.28
CA GLY A 211 -8.36 -8.37 0.15
C GLY A 211 -7.82 -7.43 1.24
N GLY A 212 -7.76 -7.89 2.50
CA GLY A 212 -7.16 -7.13 3.59
C GLY A 212 -5.67 -6.84 3.37
N SER A 213 -4.90 -7.85 2.92
CA SER A 213 -3.47 -7.68 2.61
C SER A 213 -3.23 -6.72 1.45
N ILE A 214 -4.11 -6.70 0.44
CA ILE A 214 -4.07 -5.78 -0.69
C ILE A 214 -4.32 -4.34 -0.26
N ILE A 215 -5.33 -4.08 0.57
CA ILE A 215 -5.61 -2.71 1.06
C ILE A 215 -4.52 -2.24 2.03
N LEU A 216 -4.03 -3.14 2.90
CA LEU A 216 -2.95 -2.85 3.85
C LEU A 216 -1.66 -2.44 3.12
N ALA A 217 -1.23 -3.22 2.13
CA ALA A 217 -0.03 -2.93 1.35
C ALA A 217 -0.25 -1.74 0.42
N GLY A 218 -1.42 -1.70 -0.21
CA GLY A 218 -1.75 -0.75 -1.26
C GLY A 218 -1.88 0.68 -0.75
N VAL A 219 -2.73 0.89 0.27
CA VAL A 219 -3.17 2.23 0.67
C VAL A 219 -2.67 2.62 2.06
N LEU A 220 -2.74 1.73 3.06
CA LEU A 220 -2.51 2.14 4.45
C LEU A 220 -1.06 2.54 4.74
N LEU A 221 -0.09 1.88 4.11
CA LEU A 221 1.31 2.32 4.21
C LEU A 221 1.49 3.71 3.61
N LYS A 222 0.77 4.02 2.52
CA LYS A 222 0.87 5.29 1.79
C LYS A 222 0.21 6.42 2.55
N LEU A 223 -0.81 6.13 3.34
CA LEU A 223 -1.42 7.07 4.28
C LEU A 223 -0.39 7.58 5.32
N GLY A 224 0.58 6.75 5.71
CA GLY A 224 1.72 7.17 6.52
C GLY A 224 2.64 8.17 5.80
N GLY A 225 3.00 7.90 4.54
CA GLY A 225 3.84 8.79 3.73
C GLY A 225 3.15 10.09 3.33
N TYR A 226 1.86 10.03 3.00
CA TYR A 226 1.04 11.21 2.75
C TYR A 226 1.00 12.13 3.98
N GLY A 227 0.72 11.58 5.16
CA GLY A 227 0.74 12.34 6.41
C GLY A 227 2.10 12.97 6.68
N LEU A 228 3.19 12.21 6.48
CA LEU A 228 4.55 12.74 6.63
C LEU A 228 4.81 13.93 5.68
N ILE A 229 4.47 13.81 4.39
CA ILE A 229 4.66 14.89 3.40
C ILE A 229 3.88 16.14 3.79
N ARG A 230 2.61 16.00 4.21
CA ARG A 230 1.77 17.13 4.65
C ARG A 230 2.38 17.86 5.83
N LEU A 231 2.86 17.11 6.81
CA LEU A 231 3.44 17.68 8.02
C LEU A 231 4.79 18.33 7.76
N VAL A 232 5.65 17.71 6.94
CA VAL A 232 6.88 18.35 6.51
C VAL A 232 6.59 19.61 5.69
N GLY A 233 5.52 19.64 4.90
CA GLY A 233 5.06 20.87 4.23
C GLY A 233 4.67 21.99 5.21
N CYS A 234 3.97 21.68 6.31
CA CYS A 234 3.51 22.67 7.28
C CYS A 234 4.63 23.20 8.20
N PHE A 235 5.62 22.37 8.54
CA PHE A 235 6.63 22.65 9.57
C PHE A 235 8.08 22.65 9.04
N GLY A 236 8.30 22.33 7.76
CA GLY A 236 9.59 21.88 7.21
C GLY A 236 10.71 22.91 7.22
N GLU A 237 10.42 24.18 6.94
CA GLU A 237 11.47 25.22 6.82
C GLU A 237 12.29 25.39 8.11
N GLY A 238 11.69 25.06 9.27
CA GLY A 238 12.37 25.12 10.56
C GLY A 238 13.06 23.83 11.01
N LEU A 239 12.70 22.67 10.45
CA LEU A 239 12.98 21.33 11.00
C LEU A 239 14.18 20.61 10.36
N VAL A 240 14.54 20.98 9.13
CA VAL A 240 15.57 20.30 8.33
C VAL A 240 16.97 20.39 8.94
N VAL A 241 17.25 21.39 9.79
CA VAL A 241 18.59 21.68 10.32
C VAL A 241 18.84 21.05 11.70
N SER A 242 18.22 19.91 11.98
CA SER A 242 18.15 19.38 13.33
C SER A 242 18.86 18.00 13.44
N TRP A 243 19.81 17.79 14.36
CA TRP A 243 20.47 16.52 14.69
C TRP A 243 19.52 15.30 14.81
N VAL A 244 18.32 15.47 15.37
CA VAL A 244 17.24 14.46 15.35
C VAL A 244 16.77 14.10 13.93
N TRP A 245 16.69 15.06 12.99
CA TRP A 245 16.38 14.79 11.59
C TRP A 245 17.43 13.87 10.95
N GLU A 246 18.71 14.18 11.18
CA GLU A 246 19.84 13.34 10.73
C GLU A 246 19.81 11.94 11.37
N LEU A 247 19.51 11.84 12.67
CA LEU A 247 19.37 10.56 13.36
C LEU A 247 18.24 9.71 12.75
N PHE A 248 17.09 10.32 12.45
CA PHE A 248 15.99 9.63 11.80
C PHE A 248 16.35 9.17 10.40
N MET A 249 17.05 10.00 9.62
CA MET A 249 17.60 9.59 8.33
C MET A 249 18.50 8.36 8.46
N CYS A 250 19.45 8.36 9.39
CA CYS A 250 20.32 7.21 9.64
C CYS A 250 19.54 5.93 9.96
N VAL A 251 18.57 6.02 10.88
CA VAL A 251 17.77 4.86 11.31
C VAL A 251 16.95 4.29 10.15
N VAL A 252 16.37 5.14 9.32
CA VAL A 252 15.52 4.72 8.20
C VAL A 252 16.35 4.07 7.11
N VAL A 253 17.45 4.69 6.70
CA VAL A 253 18.26 4.20 5.59
C VAL A 253 18.97 2.89 5.97
N PHE A 254 19.60 2.86 7.15
CA PHE A 254 20.22 1.63 7.65
C PHE A 254 19.17 0.54 7.90
N GLY A 255 18.03 0.92 8.47
CA GLY A 255 16.90 0.05 8.71
C GLY A 255 16.36 -0.60 7.44
N GLY A 256 16.25 0.17 6.36
CA GLY A 256 15.86 -0.31 5.04
C GLY A 256 16.80 -1.40 4.53
N VAL A 257 18.11 -1.17 4.62
CA VAL A 257 19.14 -2.14 4.19
C VAL A 257 19.02 -3.44 4.99
N MET A 258 18.78 -3.35 6.30
CA MET A 258 18.58 -4.54 7.13
C MET A 258 17.29 -5.27 6.74
N ALA A 259 16.19 -4.55 6.51
CA ALA A 259 14.92 -5.15 6.08
C ALA A 259 15.05 -5.88 4.72
N SER A 260 15.76 -5.30 3.75
CA SER A 260 15.99 -5.95 2.45
C SER A 260 16.89 -7.17 2.57
N TRP A 261 17.87 -7.17 3.47
CA TRP A 261 18.65 -8.37 3.80
C TRP A 261 17.77 -9.48 4.39
N PHE A 262 16.92 -9.16 5.37
CA PHE A 262 16.00 -10.14 5.95
C PHE A 262 15.00 -10.67 4.92
N CYS A 263 14.59 -9.86 3.94
CA CYS A 263 13.72 -10.26 2.83
C CYS A 263 14.32 -11.45 2.04
N CYS A 264 15.63 -11.42 1.76
CA CYS A 264 16.32 -12.43 0.97
C CYS A 264 16.32 -13.83 1.62
N VAL A 265 16.20 -13.88 2.95
CA VAL A 265 16.26 -15.13 3.73
C VAL A 265 14.85 -15.63 4.09
N GLN A 266 13.78 -14.88 3.77
CA GLN A 266 12.43 -15.27 4.16
C GLN A 266 11.98 -16.56 3.45
N PRO A 267 11.52 -17.58 4.20
CA PRO A 267 11.01 -18.83 3.61
C PRO A 267 9.56 -18.71 3.11
N ASP A 268 8.78 -17.75 3.61
CA ASP A 268 7.36 -17.60 3.28
C ASP A 268 7.11 -16.51 2.25
N MET A 269 6.41 -16.84 1.15
CA MET A 269 6.15 -15.90 0.04
C MET A 269 5.42 -14.62 0.49
N LYS A 270 4.36 -14.74 1.30
CA LYS A 270 3.62 -13.55 1.79
C LYS A 270 4.50 -12.66 2.67
N SER A 271 5.33 -13.26 3.52
CA SER A 271 6.23 -12.51 4.39
C SER A 271 7.33 -11.82 3.59
N LEU A 272 7.86 -12.46 2.54
CA LEU A 272 8.85 -11.88 1.65
C LEU A 272 8.31 -10.62 0.98
N VAL A 273 7.09 -10.66 0.41
CA VAL A 273 6.43 -9.48 -0.18
C VAL A 273 6.18 -8.39 0.88
N ALA A 274 5.88 -8.76 2.12
CA ALA A 274 5.71 -7.82 3.22
C ALA A 274 7.03 -7.13 3.59
N TYR A 275 8.14 -7.87 3.69
CA TYR A 275 9.47 -7.31 3.96
C TYR A 275 10.01 -6.47 2.80
N SER A 276 9.73 -6.83 1.54
CA SER A 276 10.10 -5.97 0.41
C SER A 276 9.41 -4.60 0.50
N SER A 277 8.17 -4.53 1.01
CA SER A 277 7.48 -3.25 1.22
C SER A 277 8.12 -2.36 2.28
N VAL A 278 8.71 -2.95 3.33
CA VAL A 278 9.49 -2.21 4.34
C VAL A 278 10.73 -1.57 3.69
N GLY A 279 11.40 -2.31 2.79
CA GLY A 279 12.53 -1.80 2.02
C GLY A 279 12.16 -0.60 1.14
N HIS A 280 11.19 -0.73 0.23
CA HIS A 280 10.82 0.38 -0.65
C HIS A 280 10.23 1.59 0.11
N MET A 281 9.45 1.38 1.16
CA MET A 281 8.92 2.50 1.96
C MET A 281 10.01 3.25 2.74
N SER A 282 11.15 2.61 3.04
CA SER A 282 12.31 3.31 3.61
C SER A 282 12.93 4.32 2.63
N LEU A 283 12.89 4.04 1.32
CA LEU A 283 13.32 4.98 0.28
C LEU A 283 12.39 6.20 0.21
N VAL A 284 11.07 5.99 0.32
CA VAL A 284 10.08 7.09 0.41
C VAL A 284 10.42 8.01 1.57
N PHE A 285 10.66 7.43 2.76
CA PHE A 285 10.98 8.21 3.95
C PHE A 285 12.30 8.97 3.78
N GLY A 286 13.36 8.35 3.27
CA GLY A 286 14.62 9.05 2.96
C GLY A 286 14.46 10.18 1.93
N GLY A 287 13.57 10.00 0.95
CA GLY A 287 13.21 11.04 -0.02
C GLY A 287 12.54 12.25 0.61
N VAL A 288 11.51 12.02 1.44
CA VAL A 288 10.81 13.11 2.14
C VAL A 288 11.76 13.87 3.05
N PHE A 289 12.64 13.16 3.76
CA PHE A 289 13.60 13.78 4.66
C PHE A 289 14.76 14.49 3.93
N SER A 290 14.99 14.22 2.64
CA SER A 290 15.93 15.02 1.86
C SER A 290 15.42 16.46 1.61
N SER A 291 14.11 16.72 1.77
CA SER A 291 13.46 18.03 1.57
C SER A 291 13.69 18.70 0.20
N VAL A 292 14.18 17.95 -0.80
CA VAL A 292 14.32 18.42 -2.18
C VAL A 292 13.07 18.10 -2.97
N VAL A 293 12.68 18.99 -3.89
CA VAL A 293 11.49 18.82 -4.76
C VAL A 293 11.52 17.49 -5.51
N TRP A 294 12.69 17.10 -6.05
CA TRP A 294 12.90 15.80 -6.68
C TRP A 294 12.68 14.62 -5.73
N GLY A 295 13.05 14.77 -4.45
CA GLY A 295 12.82 13.76 -3.41
C GLY A 295 11.35 13.62 -3.05
N LEU A 296 10.63 14.74 -2.93
CA LEU A 296 9.18 14.75 -2.71
C LEU A 296 8.46 14.12 -3.92
N GLY A 297 8.77 14.54 -5.15
CA GLY A 297 8.22 13.96 -6.38
C GLY A 297 8.48 12.46 -6.51
N GLY A 298 9.73 12.03 -6.29
CA GLY A 298 10.11 10.62 -6.28
C GLY A 298 9.37 9.82 -5.20
N SER A 299 9.16 10.39 -4.01
CA SER A 299 8.44 9.73 -2.91
C SER A 299 6.98 9.45 -3.27
N VAL A 300 6.31 10.39 -3.96
CA VAL A 300 4.93 10.23 -4.43
C VAL A 300 4.83 9.16 -5.50
N LEU A 301 5.73 9.19 -6.49
CA LEU A 301 5.76 8.21 -7.56
C LEU A 301 6.04 6.80 -7.04
N LEU A 302 6.97 6.63 -6.09
CA LEU A 302 7.25 5.34 -5.49
C LEU A 302 6.06 4.83 -4.67
N MET A 303 5.36 5.72 -3.94
CA MET A 303 4.14 5.35 -3.22
C MET A 303 3.05 4.78 -4.14
N ILE A 304 2.83 5.43 -5.30
CA ILE A 304 1.84 4.97 -6.29
C ILE A 304 2.30 3.67 -6.96
N GLY A 305 3.51 3.66 -7.52
CA GLY A 305 4.07 2.52 -8.24
C GLY A 305 4.18 1.27 -7.37
N HIS A 306 4.71 1.40 -6.15
CA HIS A 306 4.78 0.31 -5.20
C HIS A 306 3.38 -0.11 -4.72
N GLY A 307 2.44 0.81 -4.55
CA GLY A 307 1.06 0.47 -4.18
C GLY A 307 0.40 -0.51 -5.15
N LEU A 308 0.58 -0.28 -6.45
CA LEU A 308 0.10 -1.16 -7.51
C LEU A 308 0.90 -2.46 -7.59
N CYS A 309 2.23 -2.40 -7.52
CA CYS A 309 3.09 -3.58 -7.62
C CYS A 309 2.89 -4.55 -6.44
N SER A 310 2.90 -4.04 -5.21
CA SER A 310 2.74 -4.87 -4.00
C SER A 310 1.34 -5.50 -3.90
N SER A 311 0.27 -4.77 -4.25
CA SER A 311 -1.08 -5.35 -4.30
C SER A 311 -1.19 -6.46 -5.35
N GLY A 312 -0.58 -6.28 -6.53
CA GLY A 312 -0.46 -7.32 -7.55
C GLY A 312 0.29 -8.56 -7.06
N LEU A 313 1.43 -8.39 -6.38
CA LEU A 313 2.20 -9.50 -5.81
C LEU A 313 1.41 -10.25 -4.72
N PHE A 314 0.71 -9.57 -3.82
CA PHE A 314 -0.12 -10.23 -2.80
C PHE A 314 -1.26 -11.06 -3.42
N PHE A 315 -1.89 -10.54 -4.47
CA PHE A 315 -2.88 -11.29 -5.23
C PHE A 315 -2.27 -12.54 -5.87
N LEU A 316 -1.16 -12.40 -6.58
CA LEU A 316 -0.53 -13.52 -7.28
C LEU A 316 -0.04 -14.61 -6.32
N VAL A 317 0.56 -14.23 -5.19
CA VAL A 317 0.94 -15.17 -4.13
C VAL A 317 -0.29 -15.92 -3.59
N SER A 318 -1.46 -15.27 -3.55
CA SER A 318 -2.70 -15.93 -3.14
C SER A 318 -3.23 -16.93 -4.15
N GLU A 319 -3.11 -16.66 -5.45
CA GLU A 319 -3.49 -17.62 -6.50
C GLU A 319 -2.55 -18.83 -6.50
N VAL A 320 -1.26 -18.60 -6.30
CA VAL A 320 -0.29 -19.69 -6.07
C VAL A 320 -0.65 -20.49 -4.81
N TYR A 321 -1.07 -19.83 -3.72
CA TYR A 321 -1.52 -20.52 -2.51
C TYR A 321 -2.76 -21.42 -2.76
N LYS A 322 -3.71 -21.01 -3.62
CA LYS A 322 -4.87 -21.85 -3.98
C LYS A 322 -4.46 -23.14 -4.71
N VAL A 323 -3.39 -23.09 -5.51
CA VAL A 323 -2.87 -24.26 -6.25
C VAL A 323 -2.08 -25.20 -5.35
N TYR A 324 -1.18 -24.66 -4.52
CA TYR A 324 -0.22 -25.45 -3.73
C TYR A 324 -0.66 -25.71 -2.29
N SER A 325 -1.69 -25.03 -1.78
CA SER A 325 -2.15 -25.03 -0.37
C SER A 325 -1.06 -24.72 0.67
N SER A 326 0.07 -24.17 0.24
CA SER A 326 1.22 -23.84 1.07
C SER A 326 1.84 -22.50 0.67
N ARG A 327 2.45 -21.82 1.66
CA ARG A 327 3.08 -20.49 1.48
C ARG A 327 4.61 -20.55 1.39
N ALA A 328 5.20 -21.70 1.73
CA ALA A 328 6.64 -21.87 1.80
C ALA A 328 7.27 -21.93 0.40
N LEU A 329 8.22 -21.05 0.12
CA LEU A 329 8.96 -20.95 -1.16
C LEU A 329 9.62 -22.26 -1.57
N TYR A 330 10.10 -23.06 -0.61
CA TYR A 330 10.76 -24.33 -0.92
C TYR A 330 9.81 -25.39 -1.51
N LEU A 331 8.52 -25.34 -1.16
CA LEU A 331 7.49 -26.29 -1.61
C LEU A 331 6.85 -25.89 -2.93
N VAL A 332 6.80 -24.60 -3.23
CA VAL A 332 6.20 -24.06 -4.44
C VAL A 332 7.26 -23.97 -5.52
N ARG A 333 7.23 -24.91 -6.46
CA ARG A 333 8.13 -24.98 -7.62
C ARG A 333 7.35 -25.39 -8.86
N GLY A 334 7.78 -24.90 -10.02
CA GLY A 334 7.22 -25.31 -11.31
C GLY A 334 5.83 -24.73 -11.63
N SER A 335 5.41 -23.63 -10.99
CA SER A 335 4.11 -23.01 -11.30
C SER A 335 4.00 -22.50 -12.74
N GLY A 336 5.13 -22.23 -13.41
CA GLY A 336 5.16 -21.84 -14.81
C GLY A 336 4.52 -22.88 -15.75
N THR A 337 4.64 -24.17 -15.42
CA THR A 337 4.02 -25.24 -16.21
C THR A 337 2.52 -25.41 -15.95
N VAL A 338 2.01 -24.94 -14.81
CA VAL A 338 0.60 -25.08 -14.42
C VAL A 338 -0.24 -23.92 -14.95
N ALA A 339 0.26 -22.69 -14.87
CA ALA A 339 -0.53 -21.54 -15.28
C ALA A 339 0.38 -20.52 -15.96
N PRO A 340 0.61 -20.63 -17.27
CA PRO A 340 1.53 -19.75 -17.98
C PRO A 340 1.10 -18.28 -17.91
N SER A 341 -0.21 -17.99 -17.95
CA SER A 341 -0.74 -16.63 -17.77
C SER A 341 -0.45 -16.06 -16.38
N LEU A 342 -0.63 -16.86 -15.33
CA LEU A 342 -0.28 -16.47 -13.96
C LEU A 342 1.23 -16.22 -13.84
N SER A 343 2.05 -17.08 -14.45
CA SER A 343 3.51 -16.94 -14.42
C SER A 343 4.01 -15.68 -15.15
N LEU A 344 3.33 -15.27 -16.23
CA LEU A 344 3.62 -14.03 -16.94
C LEU A 344 3.23 -12.80 -16.09
N GLY A 345 2.07 -12.82 -15.44
CA GLY A 345 1.69 -11.79 -14.47
C GLY A 345 2.67 -11.70 -13.30
N PHE A 346 3.13 -12.85 -12.80
CA PHE A 346 4.16 -12.95 -11.76
C PHE A 346 5.49 -12.36 -12.21
N PHE A 347 5.91 -12.65 -13.44
CA PHE A 347 7.11 -12.06 -14.03
C PHE A 347 7.02 -10.53 -14.08
N LEU A 348 5.94 -10.01 -14.67
CA LEU A 348 5.75 -8.56 -14.82
C LEU A 348 5.75 -7.84 -13.47
N MET A 349 5.04 -8.37 -12.47
CA MET A 349 4.99 -7.76 -11.14
C MET A 349 6.35 -7.85 -10.43
N CYS A 350 7.10 -8.94 -10.59
CA CYS A 350 8.47 -9.02 -10.06
C CYS A 350 9.39 -8.01 -10.74
N VAL A 351 9.31 -7.86 -12.07
CA VAL A 351 10.09 -6.89 -12.87
C VAL A 351 9.80 -5.46 -12.43
N PHE A 352 8.53 -5.10 -12.18
CA PHE A 352 8.17 -3.80 -11.64
C PHE A 352 8.68 -3.60 -10.20
N ASN A 353 8.72 -4.65 -9.38
CA ASN A 353 9.27 -4.58 -8.02
C ASN A 353 10.80 -4.38 -8.01
N MET A 354 11.53 -4.86 -9.04
CA MET A 354 12.98 -4.66 -9.15
C MET A 354 13.36 -3.24 -9.55
N GLY A 355 12.39 -2.40 -9.95
CA GLY A 355 12.69 -1.11 -10.58
C GLY A 355 13.31 -1.26 -11.97
N ALA A 356 12.78 -2.16 -12.82
CA ALA A 356 13.27 -2.28 -14.20
C ALA A 356 12.97 -1.02 -15.05
N PRO A 357 13.81 -0.70 -16.06
CA PRO A 357 13.57 0.42 -16.97
C PRO A 357 12.20 0.28 -17.64
N MET A 358 11.48 1.40 -17.81
CA MET A 358 10.06 1.53 -18.19
C MET A 358 9.03 1.44 -17.04
N SER A 359 9.44 1.13 -15.81
CA SER A 359 8.52 1.13 -14.65
C SER A 359 8.48 2.48 -13.92
N ILE A 360 7.34 2.80 -13.30
CA ILE A 360 7.19 3.97 -12.40
C ILE A 360 8.17 3.86 -11.23
N ASN A 361 8.36 2.65 -10.70
CA ASN A 361 9.28 2.38 -9.60
C ASN A 361 10.71 2.77 -9.96
N PHE A 362 11.18 2.44 -11.17
CA PHE A 362 12.51 2.87 -11.63
C PHE A 362 12.66 4.38 -11.66
N CYS A 363 11.71 5.10 -12.27
CA CYS A 363 11.74 6.56 -12.33
C CYS A 363 11.81 7.15 -10.92
N SER A 364 10.99 6.64 -10.00
CA SER A 364 10.96 7.11 -8.62
C SER A 364 12.24 6.80 -7.84
N GLU A 365 12.82 5.61 -7.97
CA GLU A 365 14.06 5.23 -7.30
C GLU A 365 15.25 6.05 -7.82
N LEU A 366 15.28 6.37 -9.12
CA LEU A 366 16.25 7.31 -9.67
C LEU A 366 16.10 8.72 -9.08
N MET A 367 14.90 9.27 -9.02
CA MET A 367 14.67 10.60 -8.42
C MET A 367 15.07 10.64 -6.94
N LEU A 368 14.75 9.58 -6.19
CA LEU A 368 15.10 9.44 -4.77
C LEU A 368 16.62 9.31 -4.56
N THR A 369 17.31 8.55 -5.41
CA THR A 369 18.78 8.45 -5.32
C THR A 369 19.46 9.78 -5.62
N ILE A 370 18.97 10.55 -6.58
CA ILE A 370 19.47 11.91 -6.89
C ILE A 370 19.21 12.85 -5.71
N SER A 371 18.00 12.82 -5.12
CA SER A 371 17.68 13.71 -4.00
C SER A 371 18.52 13.41 -2.76
N VAL A 372 18.76 12.13 -2.46
CA VAL A 372 19.59 11.73 -1.31
C VAL A 372 21.07 12.01 -1.58
N MET A 373 21.54 11.88 -2.82
CA MET A 373 22.89 12.29 -3.21
C MET A 373 23.10 13.79 -2.96
N SER A 374 22.09 14.62 -3.24
CA SER A 374 22.17 16.06 -2.94
C SER A 374 22.22 16.36 -1.44
N TYR A 375 21.67 15.49 -0.61
CA TYR A 375 21.73 15.62 0.85
C TYR A 375 23.08 15.16 1.42
N SER A 376 23.54 13.95 1.08
CA SER A 376 24.91 13.53 1.37
C SER A 376 25.37 12.38 0.47
N PHE A 377 26.66 12.37 0.14
CA PHE A 377 27.27 11.30 -0.65
C PHE A 377 27.26 9.93 0.06
N TRP A 378 27.36 9.89 1.40
CA TRP A 378 27.40 8.62 2.15
C TRP A 378 26.08 7.85 2.06
N PHE A 379 24.95 8.54 2.11
CA PHE A 379 23.64 7.89 2.00
C PHE A 379 23.40 7.29 0.60
N MET A 380 24.07 7.79 -0.44
CA MET A 380 24.01 7.22 -1.79
C MET A 380 24.43 5.75 -1.81
N MET A 381 25.49 5.38 -1.08
CA MET A 381 25.97 3.99 -1.05
C MET A 381 24.91 3.05 -0.46
N PHE A 382 24.23 3.46 0.61
CA PHE A 382 23.17 2.65 1.22
C PHE A 382 21.95 2.52 0.30
N PHE A 383 21.58 3.59 -0.42
CA PHE A 383 20.53 3.53 -1.43
C PHE A 383 20.89 2.60 -2.60
N GLY A 384 22.15 2.58 -3.03
CA GLY A 384 22.63 1.64 -4.04
C GLY A 384 22.57 0.17 -3.58
N VAL A 385 22.87 -0.11 -2.31
CA VAL A 385 22.70 -1.45 -1.74
C VAL A 385 21.22 -1.83 -1.64
N LEU A 386 20.35 -0.89 -1.26
CA LEU A 386 18.90 -1.10 -1.21
C LEU A 386 18.33 -1.51 -2.57
N SER A 387 18.66 -0.79 -3.65
CA SER A 387 18.19 -1.11 -5.00
C SER A 387 18.81 -2.40 -5.55
N PHE A 388 20.07 -2.71 -5.20
CA PHE A 388 20.65 -4.01 -5.55
C PHE A 388 19.91 -5.17 -4.87
N MET A 389 19.62 -5.05 -3.57
CA MET A 389 18.87 -6.06 -2.83
C MET A 389 17.44 -6.21 -3.35
N SER A 390 16.81 -5.12 -3.79
CA SER A 390 15.46 -5.17 -4.39
C SER A 390 15.40 -6.03 -5.64
N CYS A 391 16.41 -5.94 -6.50
CA CYS A 391 16.58 -6.83 -7.63
C CYS A 391 16.84 -8.29 -7.20
N PHE A 392 17.70 -8.51 -6.21
CA PHE A 392 18.05 -9.87 -5.79
C PHE A 392 16.86 -10.67 -5.22
N TYR A 393 16.11 -10.12 -4.25
CA TYR A 393 15.00 -10.88 -3.64
C TYR A 393 13.85 -11.11 -4.62
N SER A 394 13.56 -10.15 -5.50
CA SER A 394 12.46 -10.26 -6.46
C SER A 394 12.78 -11.27 -7.55
N TRP A 395 14.04 -11.30 -8.02
CA TRP A 395 14.55 -12.34 -8.91
C TRP A 395 14.50 -13.72 -8.24
N SER A 396 14.93 -13.82 -6.99
CA SER A 396 14.88 -15.08 -6.24
C SER A 396 13.46 -15.61 -6.07
N LEU A 397 12.49 -14.74 -5.78
CA LEU A 397 11.08 -15.10 -5.63
C LEU A 397 10.50 -15.62 -6.95
N TYR A 398 10.82 -14.98 -8.08
CA TYR A 398 10.43 -15.48 -9.40
C TYR A 398 11.04 -16.84 -9.71
N CYS A 399 12.37 -16.98 -9.60
CA CYS A 399 13.05 -18.20 -9.98
C CYS A 399 12.68 -19.41 -9.11
N LEU A 400 12.57 -19.22 -7.80
CA LEU A 400 12.24 -20.32 -6.87
C LEU A 400 10.80 -20.82 -7.06
N SER A 401 9.85 -19.92 -7.32
CA SER A 401 8.44 -20.28 -7.48
C SER A 401 8.12 -20.87 -8.85
N GLN A 402 8.59 -20.23 -9.92
CA GLN A 402 8.15 -20.54 -11.28
C GLN A 402 8.94 -21.67 -11.94
N HIS A 403 10.25 -21.78 -11.68
CA HIS A 403 11.09 -22.82 -12.28
C HIS A 403 11.11 -24.12 -11.46
N GLY A 404 11.60 -25.18 -12.10
CA GLY A 404 11.72 -26.51 -11.49
C GLY A 404 10.59 -27.46 -11.86
N SER A 405 10.72 -28.71 -11.41
CA SER A 405 9.71 -29.75 -11.62
C SER A 405 8.53 -29.57 -10.67
N LEU A 406 7.32 -29.73 -11.19
CA LEU A 406 6.10 -29.71 -10.38
C LEU A 406 6.13 -30.81 -9.30
N PRO A 407 5.81 -30.50 -8.03
CA PRO A 407 5.67 -31.53 -7.02
C PRO A 407 4.49 -32.46 -7.32
N ARG A 408 4.66 -33.76 -7.08
CA ARG A 408 3.67 -34.80 -7.43
C ARG A 408 2.32 -34.66 -6.71
N TRP A 409 2.28 -33.99 -5.55
CA TRP A 409 1.04 -33.79 -4.79
C TRP A 409 0.18 -32.63 -5.32
N VAL A 410 0.76 -31.76 -6.15
CA VAL A 410 0.03 -30.65 -6.77
C VAL A 410 -0.87 -31.28 -7.83
N ARG A 411 -2.16 -31.43 -7.48
CA ARG A 411 -3.14 -32.10 -8.33
C ARG A 411 -3.16 -31.46 -9.72
N SER A 412 -3.18 -32.31 -10.74
CA SER A 412 -3.40 -31.91 -12.12
C SER A 412 -4.78 -31.28 -12.29
N PHE A 413 -4.82 -29.97 -12.49
CA PHE A 413 -5.81 -29.13 -13.20
C PHE A 413 -7.33 -29.24 -12.97
N GLY A 414 -7.89 -30.35 -12.45
CA GLY A 414 -9.33 -30.58 -12.38
C GLY A 414 -10.11 -29.68 -11.41
N THR A 415 -9.41 -28.88 -10.60
CA THR A 415 -10.01 -27.91 -9.65
C THR A 415 -9.61 -26.46 -9.96
N VAL A 416 -8.76 -26.23 -10.97
CA VAL A 416 -8.46 -24.89 -11.50
C VAL A 416 -9.51 -24.47 -12.54
N SER A 417 -10.35 -25.43 -12.97
CA SER A 417 -11.51 -25.24 -13.84
C SER A 417 -12.75 -24.68 -13.15
N ASP A 418 -12.62 -24.13 -11.92
CA ASP A 418 -13.62 -23.19 -11.46
C ASP A 418 -13.37 -21.87 -12.19
N SER A 419 -14.33 -21.51 -13.04
CA SER A 419 -14.41 -20.33 -13.91
C SER A 419 -13.94 -19.00 -13.31
N GLY A 420 -13.77 -18.89 -11.98
CA GLY A 420 -13.21 -17.73 -11.29
C GLY A 420 -11.70 -17.52 -11.51
N VAL A 421 -10.88 -18.55 -11.73
CA VAL A 421 -9.42 -18.39 -11.91
C VAL A 421 -9.09 -17.80 -13.29
N PHE A 422 -9.79 -18.22 -14.34
CA PHE A 422 -9.60 -17.67 -15.69
C PHE A 422 -10.11 -16.24 -15.80
N VAL A 423 -11.26 -15.92 -15.20
CA VAL A 423 -11.80 -14.55 -15.16
C VAL A 423 -10.89 -13.63 -14.34
N ASN A 424 -10.41 -14.06 -13.17
CA ASN A 424 -9.45 -13.28 -12.39
C ASN A 424 -8.08 -13.13 -13.08
N SER A 425 -7.64 -14.13 -13.85
CA SER A 425 -6.42 -14.03 -14.67
C SER A 425 -6.58 -13.08 -15.85
N GLY A 426 -7.77 -12.99 -16.44
CA GLY A 426 -8.13 -12.01 -17.47
C GLY A 426 -8.31 -10.59 -16.93
N ILE A 427 -8.79 -10.47 -15.69
CA ILE A 427 -8.86 -9.18 -14.99
C ILE A 427 -7.46 -8.73 -14.56
N MET A 428 -6.54 -9.64 -14.23
CA MET A 428 -5.14 -9.31 -13.99
C MET A 428 -4.37 -8.95 -15.27
N SER A 429 -4.72 -9.54 -16.43
CA SER A 429 -4.15 -9.09 -17.71
C SER A 429 -4.68 -7.71 -18.10
N LEU A 430 -5.95 -7.38 -17.79
CA LEU A 430 -6.51 -6.03 -17.87
C LEU A 430 -5.89 -5.06 -16.87
N PHE A 431 -5.55 -5.50 -15.65
CA PHE A 431 -4.86 -4.69 -14.65
C PHE A 431 -3.41 -4.43 -15.07
N CYS A 432 -2.70 -5.43 -15.59
CA CYS A 432 -1.40 -5.24 -16.25
C CYS A 432 -1.50 -4.28 -17.44
N PHE A 433 -2.59 -4.35 -18.23
CA PHE A 433 -2.83 -3.42 -19.34
C PHE A 433 -3.15 -2.00 -18.84
N LEU A 434 -3.92 -1.84 -17.76
CA LEU A 434 -4.23 -0.56 -17.12
C LEU A 434 -2.99 0.09 -16.48
N VAL A 435 -2.14 -0.72 -15.84
CA VAL A 435 -0.85 -0.32 -15.26
C VAL A 435 0.15 0.06 -16.37
N LEU A 436 0.09 -0.60 -17.54
CA LEU A 436 0.91 -0.27 -18.71
C LEU A 436 0.39 0.93 -19.51
N PHE A 437 -0.93 1.17 -19.57
CA PHE A 437 -1.53 2.06 -20.56
C PHE A 437 -2.04 3.41 -20.01
N VAL A 438 -2.36 3.53 -18.71
CA VAL A 438 -3.16 4.69 -18.26
C VAL A 438 -2.38 5.83 -17.60
N PHE A 439 -1.10 5.69 -17.21
CA PHE A 439 -0.39 6.82 -16.56
C PHE A 439 1.10 7.00 -16.84
N VAL A 440 1.73 6.13 -17.64
CA VAL A 440 3.20 6.04 -17.66
C VAL A 440 3.92 7.13 -18.48
N MET A 441 3.28 8.01 -19.28
CA MET A 441 4.09 9.01 -20.02
C MET A 441 3.66 10.48 -19.88
N ASP A 442 2.37 10.84 -19.92
CA ASP A 442 2.05 12.28 -20.08
C ASP A 442 1.78 13.06 -18.78
N LYS A 443 1.39 12.39 -17.68
CA LYS A 443 0.94 13.10 -16.45
C LYS A 443 1.94 13.08 -15.28
N VAL A 444 2.86 12.11 -15.25
CA VAL A 444 3.95 12.06 -14.26
C VAL A 444 4.95 13.21 -14.46
N PHE A 445 5.14 13.66 -15.71
CA PHE A 445 5.92 14.87 -16.00
C PHE A 445 5.18 16.17 -15.65
N PHE A 446 3.85 16.16 -15.56
CA PHE A 446 3.07 17.37 -15.25
C PHE A 446 3.04 17.68 -13.75
N ILE A 447 3.03 16.66 -12.88
CA ILE A 447 3.12 16.84 -11.42
C ILE A 447 4.51 17.33 -10.97
N LEU A 448 5.52 17.19 -11.84
CA LEU A 448 6.92 17.58 -11.60
C LEU A 448 7.33 18.88 -12.33
N GLY A 449 6.43 19.46 -13.13
CA GLY A 449 6.68 20.62 -14.00
C GLY A 449 6.47 21.95 -13.30
#